data_AF-A0A426ZIQ0-F1
#
_entry.id   AF-A0A426ZIQ0-F1
#
_cell.length_a   1.000
_cell.length_b   1.000
_cell.length_c   1.000
_cell.angle_alpha   90.00
_cell.angle_beta   90.00
_cell.angle_gamma   90.00
#
_symmetry.space_group_name_H-M   'P 1'
#
loop_
_entity.id
_entity.type
_entity.pdbx_description
1 polymer ?
#
loop_
_entity_poly.entity_id
_entity_poly.type
_entity_poly.pdbx_seq_one_letter_code
_entity_poly.pdbx_strand_id
1 'polypeptide(L)'
;MVTIEARVSETLVTCQSALEKAKSSLVEEQRVTPERARATITQYKESPGFKHGLQKMGRMYEYGYRVALVRFWVRYPKLEIKDDLYAALLEDDNVPMEEEVPFD
;
A
#
# COMPACT_ATOMS: atom_id res chain seq x y z
N MET A 1 0.22 30.31 -51.46
CA MET A 1 1.15 29.51 -50.64
C MET A 1 1.47 30.20 -49.32
N VAL A 2 1.89 31.47 -49.34
CA VAL A 2 2.31 32.26 -48.14
C VAL A 2 1.27 32.33 -47.00
N THR A 3 -0.03 32.45 -47.30
CA THR A 3 -1.09 32.56 -46.28
C THR A 3 -1.33 31.26 -45.50
N ILE A 4 -1.00 30.11 -46.10
CA ILE A 4 -1.20 28.81 -45.45
C ILE A 4 -0.07 28.56 -44.45
N GLU A 5 1.17 28.88 -44.81
CA GLU A 5 2.33 28.71 -43.92
C GLU A 5 2.26 29.62 -42.68
N ALA A 6 1.79 30.87 -42.84
CA ALA A 6 1.60 31.78 -41.71
C ALA A 6 0.53 31.31 -40.72
N ARG A 7 -0.53 30.66 -41.21
CA ARG A 7 -1.58 30.08 -40.36
C ARG A 7 -1.09 28.82 -39.65
N VAL A 8 -0.30 28.00 -40.33
CA VAL A 8 0.33 26.80 -39.75
C VAL A 8 1.29 27.19 -38.64
N SER A 9 2.15 28.21 -38.83
CA SER A 9 3.09 28.66 -37.80
C SER A 9 2.38 29.23 -36.56
N GLU A 10 1.31 30.00 -36.73
CA GLU A 10 0.49 30.51 -35.62
C GLU A 10 -0.15 29.36 -34.83
N THR A 11 -0.79 28.40 -35.52
CA THR A 11 -1.39 27.24 -34.85
C THR A 11 -0.34 26.41 -34.09
N LEU A 12 0.85 26.24 -34.66
CA LEU A 12 1.96 25.54 -34.02
C LEU A 12 2.39 26.22 -32.72
N VAL A 13 2.51 27.54 -32.70
CA VAL A 13 2.87 28.31 -31.50
C VAL A 13 1.78 28.21 -30.43
N THR A 14 0.51 28.26 -30.82
CA THR A 14 -0.60 28.08 -29.86
C THR A 14 -0.61 26.67 -29.28
N CYS A 15 -0.39 25.63 -30.09
CA CYS A 15 -0.27 24.25 -29.62
C CYS A 15 0.92 24.07 -28.68
N GLN A 16 2.07 24.69 -28.97
CA GLN A 16 3.25 24.62 -28.12
C GLN A 16 3.02 25.27 -26.76
N SER A 17 2.43 26.47 -26.72
CA SER A 17 2.13 27.14 -25.45
C SER A 17 1.07 26.37 -24.63
N ALA A 18 0.07 25.78 -25.27
CA ALA A 18 -0.90 24.90 -24.62
C ALA A 18 -0.25 23.62 -24.06
N LEU A 19 0.69 23.02 -24.81
CA LEU A 19 1.42 21.83 -24.38
C LEU A 19 2.30 22.13 -23.15
N GLU A 20 3.04 23.24 -23.14
CA GLU A 20 3.87 23.62 -22.00
C GLU A 20 3.03 23.94 -20.76
N LYS A 21 1.86 24.56 -20.94
CA LYS A 21 0.88 24.77 -19.86
C LYS A 21 0.34 23.45 -19.31
N ALA A 22 0.03 22.48 -20.17
CA ALA A 22 -0.44 21.17 -19.75
C ALA A 22 0.66 20.40 -18.99
N LYS A 23 1.90 20.43 -19.49
CA LYS A 23 3.06 19.81 -18.84
C LYS A 23 3.31 20.41 -17.45
N SER A 24 3.27 21.73 -17.32
CA SER A 24 3.46 22.36 -16.01
C SER A 24 2.35 21.98 -15.03
N SER A 25 1.08 21.94 -15.48
CA SER A 25 -0.01 21.46 -14.63
C SER A 25 0.11 19.99 -14.22
N LEU A 26 0.63 19.12 -15.12
CA LEU A 26 0.89 17.71 -14.81
C LEU A 26 2.00 17.56 -13.76
N VAL A 27 3.07 18.36 -13.85
CA VAL A 27 4.16 18.35 -12.87
C VAL A 27 3.66 18.79 -11.50
N GLU A 28 2.81 19.83 -11.43
CA GLU A 28 2.22 20.27 -10.16
C GLU A 28 1.27 19.21 -9.57
N GLU A 29 0.50 18.51 -10.40
CA GLU A 29 -0.32 17.37 -9.92
C GLU A 29 0.57 16.25 -9.36
N GLN A 30 1.61 15.85 -10.10
CA GLN A 30 2.55 14.81 -9.67
C GLN A 30 3.28 15.15 -8.38
N ARG A 31 3.50 16.44 -8.09
CA ARG A 31 4.09 16.88 -6.82
C ARG A 31 3.16 16.66 -5.63
N VAL A 32 1.85 16.86 -5.81
CA VAL A 32 0.86 16.83 -4.72
C VAL A 32 0.23 15.44 -4.53
N THR A 33 0.18 14.63 -5.57
CA THR A 33 -0.43 13.27 -5.54
C THR A 33 0.16 12.35 -4.45
N PRO A 34 1.49 12.28 -4.23
CA PRO A 34 2.06 11.43 -3.20
C PRO A 34 1.59 11.80 -1.79
N GLU A 35 1.55 13.09 -1.45
CA GLU A 35 1.10 13.56 -0.14
C GLU A 35 -0.39 13.25 0.09
N ARG A 36 -1.22 13.45 -0.93
CA ARG A 36 -2.66 13.08 -0.89
C ARG A 36 -2.85 11.58 -0.71
N ALA A 37 -2.04 10.77 -1.38
CA ALA A 37 -2.09 9.31 -1.26
C ALA A 37 -1.70 8.88 0.16
N ARG A 38 -0.60 9.41 0.71
CA ARG A 38 -0.20 9.16 2.10
C ARG A 38 -1.30 9.50 3.09
N ALA A 39 -1.88 10.69 3.00
CA ALA A 39 -2.98 11.10 3.87
C ALA A 39 -4.19 10.16 3.78
N THR A 40 -4.55 9.73 2.57
CA THR A 40 -5.65 8.78 2.34
C THR A 40 -5.35 7.40 2.92
N ILE A 41 -4.12 6.90 2.76
CA ILE A 41 -3.67 5.63 3.32
C ILE A 41 -3.68 5.67 4.84
N THR A 42 -3.18 6.74 5.47
CA THR A 42 -3.19 6.90 6.92
C THR A 42 -4.62 6.89 7.46
N GLN A 43 -5.53 7.67 6.85
CA GLN A 43 -6.96 7.66 7.22
C GLN A 43 -7.59 6.26 7.08
N TYR A 44 -7.26 5.53 6.02
CA TYR A 44 -7.74 4.16 5.84
C TYR A 44 -7.21 3.20 6.90
N LYS A 45 -5.91 3.24 7.21
CA LYS A 45 -5.29 2.42 8.26
C LYS A 45 -5.89 2.71 9.65
N GLU A 46 -6.26 3.95 9.91
CA GLU A 46 -6.90 4.34 11.18
C GLU A 46 -8.37 3.93 11.27
N SER A 47 -9.02 3.66 10.13
CA SER A 47 -10.44 3.35 10.08
C SER A 47 -10.79 2.12 10.91
N PRO A 48 -11.97 2.09 11.56
CA PRO A 48 -12.41 0.94 12.33
C PRO A 48 -12.45 -0.33 11.47
N GLY A 49 -12.94 -0.25 10.23
CA GLY A 49 -13.03 -1.41 9.34
C GLY A 49 -11.68 -2.09 9.10
N PHE A 50 -10.61 -1.31 8.91
CA PHE A 50 -9.26 -1.85 8.74
C PHE A 50 -8.77 -2.55 10.01
N LYS A 51 -8.86 -1.89 11.17
CA LYS A 51 -8.43 -2.45 12.48
C LYS A 51 -9.18 -3.75 12.82
N HIS A 52 -10.50 -3.78 12.64
CA HIS A 52 -11.30 -4.98 12.87
C HIS A 52 -10.98 -6.08 11.85
N GLY A 53 -10.68 -5.70 10.60
CA GLY A 53 -10.20 -6.61 9.56
C GLY A 53 -8.90 -7.31 9.96
N LEU A 54 -7.91 -6.56 10.45
CA LEU A 54 -6.65 -7.10 10.94
C LEU A 54 -6.85 -8.10 12.09
N GLN A 55 -7.65 -7.75 13.10
CA GLN A 55 -7.96 -8.65 14.21
C GLN A 55 -8.60 -9.97 13.74
N LYS A 56 -9.50 -9.89 12.76
CA LYS A 56 -10.16 -11.07 12.17
C LYS A 56 -9.17 -11.94 11.40
N MET A 57 -8.27 -11.32 10.64
CA MET A 57 -7.23 -12.03 9.89
C MET A 57 -6.24 -12.74 10.82
N GLY A 58 -5.80 -12.08 11.90
CA GLY A 58 -4.92 -12.68 12.91
C GLY A 58 -5.52 -13.93 13.54
N ARG A 59 -6.78 -13.87 13.98
CA ARG A 59 -7.50 -15.04 14.55
C ARG A 59 -7.64 -16.19 13.56
N MET A 60 -7.84 -15.90 12.27
CA MET A 60 -7.98 -16.95 11.25
C MET A 60 -6.66 -17.68 11.03
N TYR A 61 -5.53 -16.95 11.04
CA TYR A 61 -4.21 -17.56 10.92
C TYR A 61 -3.83 -18.35 12.16
N GLU A 62 -4.08 -17.80 13.36
CA GLU A 62 -3.85 -18.48 14.63
C GLU A 62 -4.58 -19.83 14.69
N TYR A 63 -5.85 -19.85 14.28
CA TYR A 63 -6.63 -21.09 14.25
C TYR A 63 -6.01 -22.13 13.30
N GLY A 64 -5.61 -21.71 12.10
CA GLY A 64 -4.95 -22.58 11.13
C GLY A 64 -3.64 -23.16 11.67
N TYR A 65 -2.85 -22.33 12.36
CA TYR A 65 -1.62 -22.76 13.03
C TYR A 65 -1.90 -23.80 14.12
N ARG A 66 -2.83 -23.53 15.05
CA ARG A 66 -3.19 -24.47 16.13
C ARG A 66 -3.63 -25.83 15.59
N VAL A 67 -4.44 -25.83 14.53
CA VAL A 67 -4.88 -27.07 13.87
C VAL A 67 -3.69 -27.82 13.25
N ALA A 68 -2.79 -27.10 12.56
CA ALA A 68 -1.58 -27.69 11.99
C ALA A 68 -0.66 -28.27 13.07
N LEU A 69 -0.52 -27.57 14.20
CA LEU A 69 0.31 -27.97 15.34
C LEU A 69 -0.20 -29.27 15.97
N VAL A 70 -1.50 -29.38 16.25
CA VAL A 70 -2.10 -30.61 16.78
C VAL A 70 -1.89 -31.78 15.81
N ARG A 71 -2.10 -31.57 14.51
CA ARG A 71 -1.86 -32.60 13.49
C ARG A 71 -0.39 -33.02 13.43
N PHE A 72 0.53 -32.08 13.62
CA PHE A 72 1.96 -32.36 13.65
C PHE A 72 2.31 -33.26 14.84
N TRP A 73 1.86 -32.93 16.05
CA TRP A 73 2.14 -33.75 17.24
C TRP A 73 1.56 -35.15 17.16
N VAL A 74 0.36 -35.31 16.60
CA VAL A 74 -0.23 -36.63 16.36
C VAL A 74 0.63 -37.45 15.39
N ARG A 75 1.17 -36.81 14.35
CA ARG A 75 1.97 -37.50 13.33
C ARG A 75 3.40 -37.77 13.78
N TYR A 76 3.97 -36.90 14.61
CA TYR A 76 5.38 -36.96 15.04
C TYR A 76 5.53 -36.75 16.55
N PRO A 77 5.06 -37.69 17.38
CA PRO A 77 5.01 -37.54 18.83
C PRO A 77 6.37 -37.47 19.53
N LYS A 78 7.46 -37.77 18.82
CA LYS A 78 8.84 -37.72 19.34
C LYS A 78 9.59 -36.45 18.96
N LEU A 79 8.99 -35.58 18.15
CA LEU A 79 9.58 -34.32 17.75
C LEU A 79 9.01 -33.19 18.61
N GLU A 80 9.87 -32.56 19.38
CA GLU A 80 9.52 -31.34 20.12
C GLU A 80 9.63 -30.13 19.20
N ILE A 81 8.62 -29.26 19.26
CA ILE A 81 8.71 -27.90 18.72
C ILE A 81 9.23 -27.04 19.86
N LYS A 82 10.41 -26.45 19.65
CA LYS A 82 11.19 -25.77 20.68
C LYS A 82 10.47 -24.57 21.28
N ASP A 83 9.70 -23.84 20.47
CA ASP A 83 8.91 -22.68 20.87
C ASP A 83 7.59 -22.68 20.08
N ASP A 84 6.46 -22.83 20.77
CA ASP A 84 5.16 -22.50 20.17
C ASP A 84 5.05 -20.98 20.14
N LEU A 85 5.40 -20.42 18.97
CA LEU A 85 5.32 -18.99 18.71
C LEU A 85 3.94 -18.46 19.14
N TYR A 86 2.83 -19.16 18.87
CA TYR A 86 1.49 -18.69 19.21
C TYR A 86 1.07 -18.89 20.68
N ALA A 87 1.76 -19.74 21.45
CA ALA A 87 1.54 -19.84 22.89
C ALA A 87 2.14 -18.65 23.66
N ALA A 88 3.17 -18.00 23.09
CA ALA A 88 3.84 -16.84 23.68
C ALA A 88 3.41 -15.49 23.05
N LEU A 89 2.80 -15.49 21.86
CA LEU A 89 2.39 -14.31 21.06
C LEU A 89 1.19 -13.51 21.62
N LEU A 90 1.23 -13.12 22.90
CA LEU A 90 0.59 -11.87 23.34
C LEU A 90 1.52 -10.66 23.11
N GLU A 91 2.78 -10.88 22.70
CA GLU A 91 3.75 -9.81 22.43
C GLU A 91 3.45 -9.03 21.13
N ASP A 92 2.89 -9.67 20.10
CA ASP A 92 2.65 -9.05 18.78
C ASP A 92 1.47 -8.06 18.78
N ASP A 93 0.58 -8.14 19.77
CA ASP A 93 -0.46 -7.12 20.01
C ASP A 93 0.17 -5.75 20.36
N ASN A 94 1.42 -5.73 20.81
CA ASN A 94 2.14 -4.52 21.21
C ASN A 94 3.28 -4.14 20.24
N VAL A 95 3.47 -4.86 19.13
CA VAL A 95 4.49 -4.51 18.14
C VAL A 95 3.97 -3.33 17.31
N PRO A 96 4.58 -2.14 17.40
CA PRO A 96 4.16 -1.01 16.60
C PRO A 96 4.46 -1.33 15.13
N MET A 97 3.43 -1.37 14.30
CA MET A 97 3.59 -1.46 12.86
C MET A 97 4.12 -0.13 12.35
N GLU A 98 5.25 -0.14 11.63
CA GLU A 98 5.84 1.07 11.07
C GLU A 98 4.82 1.81 10.18
N GLU A 99 4.66 3.11 10.43
CA GLU A 99 3.65 3.93 9.75
C GLU A 99 3.98 4.13 8.27
N GLU A 100 5.27 4.25 7.95
CA GLU A 100 5.81 4.43 6.60
C GLU A 100 6.85 3.35 6.28
N VAL A 101 6.52 2.47 5.33
CA VAL A 101 7.49 1.58 4.69
C VAL A 101 7.78 2.16 3.31
N PRO A 102 9.05 2.48 2.99
CA PRO A 102 9.39 2.97 1.66
C PRO A 102 9.12 1.86 0.63
N PHE A 103 8.37 2.20 -0.41
CA PHE A 103 8.29 1.37 -1.61
C PHE A 103 9.37 1.86 -2.57
N ASP A 104 10.31 0.97 -2.92
CA ASP A 104 11.33 1.19 -3.95
C ASP A 104 10.72 1.35 -5.35
#